data_AF-A0A1V0TKW9-F1
#
_entry.id   AF-A0A1V0TKW9-F1
#
_cell.length_a   1.000
_cell.length_b   1.000
_cell.length_c   1.000
_cell.angle_alpha   90.00
_cell.angle_beta   90.00
_cell.angle_gamma   90.00
#
_symmetry.space_group_name_H-M   'P 1'
#
loop_
_entity.id
_entity.type
_entity.pdbx_description
1 polymer ?
#
loop_
_entity_poly.entity_id
_entity_poly.type
_entity_poly.pdbx_seq_one_letter_code
_entity_poly.pdbx_strand_id
1 'polypeptide(L)'
;MRVLMPVPDRDFDVTEVAVPWRLLTDAGHDVVFATERAGTRPACDPRLLAAPDPQFARGPRVLSARGTADDDTHAFLVQDGNYLSARWPGDAYLFGRRFCEMLEAAERA
;
A
#
# COMPACT_ATOMS: atom_id res chain seq x y z
N MET A 1 -8.29 20.11 -21.41
CA MET A 1 -8.23 19.03 -22.44
C MET A 1 -9.00 17.82 -21.94
N ARG A 2 -9.51 16.97 -22.84
CA ARG A 2 -10.22 15.74 -22.45
C ARG A 2 -9.23 14.58 -22.27
N VAL A 3 -9.29 13.90 -21.14
CA VAL A 3 -8.41 12.78 -20.77
C VAL A 3 -9.27 11.53 -20.58
N LEU A 4 -8.92 10.46 -21.31
CA LEU A 4 -9.54 9.15 -21.13
C LEU A 4 -8.81 8.39 -20.03
N MET A 5 -9.53 7.92 -19.02
CA MET A 5 -8.99 7.13 -17.91
C MET A 5 -9.60 5.72 -17.96
N PRO A 6 -8.88 4.73 -18.54
CA PRO A 6 -9.35 3.35 -18.54
C PRO A 6 -9.27 2.78 -17.13
N VAL A 7 -10.35 2.15 -16.68
CA VAL A 7 -10.43 1.46 -15.39
C VAL A 7 -11.14 0.11 -15.57
N PRO A 8 -10.77 -0.93 -14.81
CA PRO A 8 -11.53 -2.18 -14.79
C PRO A 8 -12.98 -1.95 -14.36
N ASP A 9 -13.88 -2.87 -14.71
CA ASP A 9 -15.28 -2.80 -14.25
C ASP A 9 -15.35 -2.84 -12.70
N ARG A 10 -14.45 -3.60 -12.04
CA ARG A 10 -14.40 -3.77 -10.57
C ARG A 10 -12.99 -4.03 -10.03
N ASP A 11 -12.85 -3.95 -8.71
CA ASP A 11 -11.74 -4.51 -7.91
C ASP A 11 -10.37 -3.84 -8.14
N PHE A 12 -10.37 -2.55 -8.49
CA PHE A 12 -9.15 -1.74 -8.62
C PHE A 12 -8.87 -0.90 -7.37
N ASP A 13 -7.61 -0.49 -7.22
CA ASP A 13 -7.16 0.37 -6.12
C ASP A 13 -7.80 1.76 -6.22
N VAL A 14 -8.44 2.20 -5.13
CA VAL A 14 -9.13 3.49 -5.08
C VAL A 14 -8.17 4.67 -5.25
N THR A 15 -6.94 4.57 -4.75
CA THR A 15 -5.95 5.64 -4.77
C THR A 15 -5.34 5.83 -6.16
N GLU A 16 -5.14 4.74 -6.92
CA GLU A 16 -4.63 4.76 -8.29
C GLU A 16 -5.59 5.43 -9.28
N VAL A 17 -6.86 5.58 -8.92
CA VAL A 17 -7.87 6.27 -9.74
C VAL A 17 -8.23 7.64 -9.17
N ALA A 18 -8.53 7.73 -7.88
CA ALA A 18 -9.02 8.97 -7.27
C ALA A 18 -7.95 10.07 -7.21
N VAL A 19 -6.68 9.72 -6.96
CA VAL A 19 -5.59 10.71 -6.85
C VAL A 19 -5.27 11.32 -8.22
N PRO A 20 -5.02 10.54 -9.30
CA PRO A 20 -4.83 11.11 -10.63
C PRO A 20 -6.04 11.89 -11.14
N TRP A 21 -7.27 11.37 -10.92
CA TRP A 21 -8.50 12.07 -11.28
C TRP A 21 -8.55 13.46 -10.62
N ARG A 22 -8.30 13.54 -9.31
CA ARG A 22 -8.31 14.79 -8.55
C ARG A 22 -7.31 15.80 -9.11
N LEU A 23 -6.06 15.38 -9.32
CA LEU A 23 -5.00 16.25 -9.83
C LEU A 23 -5.28 16.76 -11.25
N LEU A 24 -5.79 15.89 -12.12
CA LEU A 24 -6.15 16.26 -13.50
C LEU A 24 -7.33 17.23 -13.54
N THR A 25 -8.36 16.98 -12.73
CA THR A 25 -9.50 17.91 -12.62
C THR A 25 -9.09 19.26 -12.03
N ASP A 26 -8.22 19.28 -11.00
CA ASP A 26 -7.67 20.52 -10.44
C ASP A 26 -6.88 21.34 -11.48
N ALA A 27 -6.19 20.67 -12.39
CA ALA A 27 -5.49 21.31 -13.50
C ALA A 27 -6.41 21.74 -14.66
N GLY A 28 -7.74 21.58 -14.53
CA GLY A 28 -8.73 22.01 -15.52
C GLY A 28 -8.93 21.02 -16.68
N HIS A 29 -8.55 19.75 -16.51
CA HIS A 29 -8.83 18.70 -17.50
C HIS A 29 -10.21 18.07 -17.27
N ASP A 30 -10.87 17.72 -18.38
CA ASP A 30 -12.10 16.93 -18.38
C ASP A 30 -11.75 15.45 -18.41
N VAL A 31 -11.99 14.73 -17.32
CA VAL A 31 -11.62 13.32 -17.17
C VAL A 31 -12.83 12.44 -17.44
N VAL A 32 -12.69 11.50 -18.37
CA VAL A 32 -13.74 10.55 -18.73
C VAL A 32 -13.28 9.13 -18.47
N PHE A 33 -14.02 8.41 -17.63
CA PHE A 33 -13.76 7.01 -17.34
C PHE A 33 -14.20 6.11 -18.50
N ALA A 34 -13.36 5.15 -18.86
CA ALA A 34 -13.68 4.08 -19.79
C ALA A 34 -13.62 2.74 -19.07
N THR A 35 -14.74 2.01 -19.08
CA THR A 35 -14.88 0.68 -18.49
C THR A 35 -14.82 -0.40 -19.57
N GLU A 36 -14.60 -1.64 -19.16
CA GLU A 36 -14.52 -2.78 -20.08
C GLU A 36 -15.86 -3.01 -20.80
N ARG A 37 -16.96 -2.83 -20.06
CA ARG A 37 -18.32 -2.97 -20.59
C ARG A 37 -19.02 -1.63 -20.67
N ALA A 38 -19.72 -1.41 -21.79
CA ALA A 38 -20.55 -0.23 -21.98
C ALA A 38 -21.68 -0.17 -20.94
N GLY A 39 -21.85 1.01 -20.33
CA GLY A 39 -22.90 1.24 -19.32
C GLY A 39 -22.53 0.82 -17.89
N THR A 40 -21.35 0.22 -17.68
CA THR A 40 -20.88 -0.13 -16.33
C THR A 40 -20.42 1.12 -15.59
N ARG A 41 -20.82 1.24 -14.32
CA ARG A 41 -20.17 2.15 -13.36
C ARG A 41 -19.03 1.37 -12.70
N PRO A 42 -17.78 1.84 -12.82
CA PRO A 42 -16.66 1.13 -12.21
C PRO A 42 -16.76 1.17 -10.69
N ALA A 43 -16.37 0.10 -10.02
CA ALA A 43 -16.36 0.01 -8.56
C ALA A 43 -14.97 -0.37 -8.04
N CYS A 44 -14.40 0.47 -7.17
CA CYS A 44 -13.14 0.16 -6.50
C CYS A 44 -13.29 -1.09 -5.62
N ASP A 45 -12.18 -1.72 -5.25
CA ASP A 45 -12.21 -2.83 -4.30
C ASP A 45 -12.86 -2.37 -2.98
N PRO A 46 -14.03 -2.92 -2.58
CA PRO A 46 -14.73 -2.52 -1.37
C PRO A 46 -13.91 -2.77 -0.10
N ARG A 47 -12.91 -3.67 -0.13
CA ARG A 47 -12.02 -3.95 0.99
C ARG A 47 -11.14 -2.77 1.37
N LEU A 48 -10.82 -1.90 0.42
CA LEU A 48 -10.01 -0.70 0.67
C LEU A 48 -10.78 0.38 1.44
N LEU A 49 -12.12 0.36 1.40
CA LEU A 49 -12.96 1.42 1.98
C LEU A 49 -13.88 0.96 3.11
N ALA A 50 -14.41 -0.27 3.07
CA ALA A 50 -15.51 -0.68 3.94
C ALA A 50 -15.09 -1.51 5.16
N ALA A 51 -13.96 -2.22 5.11
CA ALA A 51 -13.53 -3.10 6.19
C ALA A 51 -12.01 -3.37 6.17
N PRO A 52 -11.17 -2.39 6.55
CA PRO A 52 -9.74 -2.63 6.68
C PRO A 52 -9.43 -3.58 7.86
N ASP A 53 -10.22 -3.56 8.93
CA ASP A 53 -9.86 -4.24 10.19
C ASP A 53 -9.43 -5.73 10.10
N PRO A 54 -10.08 -6.63 9.33
CA PRO A 54 -9.62 -8.02 9.23
C PRO A 54 -8.39 -8.22 8.33
N GLN A 55 -8.03 -7.24 7.51
CA GLN A 55 -6.87 -7.32 6.59
C GLN A 55 -5.64 -6.59 7.09
N PHE A 56 -5.81 -5.65 8.02
CA PHE A 56 -4.72 -4.80 8.49
C PHE A 56 -4.25 -5.27 9.87
N ALA A 57 -3.03 -5.80 9.93
CA ALA A 57 -2.35 -6.05 11.20
C ALA A 57 -1.95 -4.71 11.82
N ARG A 58 -2.60 -4.33 12.92
CA ARG A 58 -2.29 -3.08 13.60
C ARG A 58 -0.94 -3.16 14.29
N GLY A 59 0.00 -2.32 13.88
CA GLY A 59 1.28 -2.18 14.58
C GLY A 59 1.13 -1.60 16.00
N PRO A 60 2.12 -1.81 16.88
CA PRO A 60 2.11 -1.29 18.24
C PRO A 60 2.10 0.24 18.25
N ARG A 61 1.34 0.84 19.18
CA ARG A 61 1.30 2.31 19.36
C ARG A 61 2.57 2.80 20.05
N VAL A 62 3.63 3.01 19.29
CA VAL A 62 4.89 3.55 19.78
C VAL A 62 5.06 4.98 19.25
N LEU A 63 4.86 5.97 20.12
CA LEU A 63 4.86 7.40 19.72
C LEU A 63 6.17 8.13 20.08
N SER A 64 6.91 7.66 21.09
CA SER A 64 8.10 8.33 21.62
C SER A 64 9.35 7.45 21.64
N ALA A 65 9.25 6.18 21.26
CA ALA A 65 10.36 5.23 21.22
C ALA A 65 10.54 4.65 19.82
N ARG A 66 11.72 4.09 19.54
CA ARG A 66 12.08 3.51 18.25
C ARG A 66 13.06 2.37 18.44
N GLY A 67 13.07 1.44 17.49
CA GLY A 67 14.19 0.53 17.34
C GLY A 67 15.48 1.30 17.08
N THR A 68 16.58 0.73 17.54
CA THR A 68 17.92 1.26 17.37
C THR A 68 18.82 0.20 16.74
N ALA A 69 20.10 0.52 16.54
CA ALA A 69 21.06 -0.44 16.04
C ALA A 69 21.12 -1.69 16.92
N ASP A 70 20.98 -1.52 18.24
CA ASP A 70 21.26 -2.57 19.23
C ASP A 70 20.03 -2.96 20.09
N ASP A 71 18.88 -2.32 19.88
CA ASP A 71 17.64 -2.60 20.62
C ASP A 71 16.41 -2.56 19.71
N ASP A 72 15.75 -3.70 19.57
CA ASP A 72 14.56 -3.91 18.74
C ASP A 72 13.24 -3.87 19.50
N THR A 73 13.26 -3.61 20.81
CA THR A 73 12.08 -3.67 21.69
C THR A 73 10.89 -2.87 21.18
N HIS A 74 11.15 -1.76 20.48
CA HIS A 74 10.15 -0.84 19.98
C HIS A 74 9.92 -0.93 18.46
N ALA A 75 10.63 -1.84 17.79
CA ALA A 75 10.51 -2.06 16.36
C ALA A 75 9.31 -2.98 16.06
N PHE A 76 8.76 -2.84 14.86
CA PHE A 76 7.67 -3.67 14.34
C PHE A 76 7.90 -4.01 12.88
N LEU A 77 7.71 -5.28 12.54
CA LEU A 77 7.75 -5.76 11.16
C LEU A 77 6.54 -6.65 10.89
N VAL A 78 6.12 -6.68 9.63
CA VAL A 78 5.18 -7.66 9.10
C VAL A 78 5.93 -8.43 8.02
N GLN A 79 6.05 -9.74 8.21
CA GLN A 79 6.64 -10.65 7.24
C GLN A 79 5.59 -11.70 6.84
N ASP A 80 5.37 -11.86 5.54
CA ASP A 80 4.50 -12.89 4.96
C ASP A 80 5.20 -13.53 3.75
N GLY A 81 5.75 -14.73 3.94
CA GLY A 81 6.62 -15.36 2.94
C GLY A 81 7.81 -14.46 2.55
N ASN A 82 7.89 -14.10 1.27
CA ASN A 82 8.92 -13.23 0.70
C ASN A 82 8.57 -11.73 0.79
N TYR A 83 7.42 -11.39 1.36
CA TYR A 83 7.04 -10.00 1.64
C TYR A 83 7.53 -9.59 3.02
N LEU A 84 8.19 -8.42 3.10
CA LEU A 84 8.61 -7.79 4.35
C LEU A 84 8.24 -6.30 4.31
N SER A 85 7.59 -5.82 5.38
CA SER A 85 7.27 -4.40 5.54
C SER A 85 7.46 -3.96 6.99
N ALA A 86 7.69 -2.66 7.17
CA ALA A 86 7.92 -2.03 8.47
C ALA A 86 7.56 -0.54 8.41
N ARG A 87 7.56 0.16 9.56
CA ARG A 87 7.28 1.61 9.63
C ARG A 87 8.58 2.40 9.67
N TRP A 88 8.59 3.56 9.02
CA TRP A 88 9.71 4.50 9.11
C TRP A 88 9.50 5.53 10.24
N PRO A 89 10.56 6.03 10.91
CA PRO A 89 11.96 5.60 10.86
C PRO A 89 12.30 4.48 11.86
N GLY A 90 11.41 4.21 12.81
CA GLY A 90 11.77 3.46 14.02
C GLY A 90 12.05 1.98 13.83
N ASP A 91 11.66 1.39 12.70
CA ASP A 91 11.83 -0.05 12.45
C ASP A 91 13.00 -0.36 11.49
N ALA A 92 13.76 0.67 11.07
CA ALA A 92 14.73 0.56 9.97
C ALA A 92 15.86 -0.45 10.22
N TYR A 93 16.42 -0.50 11.43
CA TYR A 93 17.50 -1.43 11.77
C TYR A 93 17.04 -2.88 11.75
N LEU A 94 15.91 -3.17 12.40
CA LEU A 94 15.29 -4.50 12.39
C LEU A 94 14.87 -4.92 10.97
N PHE A 95 14.29 -4.01 10.20
CA PHE A 95 13.94 -4.25 8.81
C PHE A 95 15.16 -4.66 8.00
N GLY A 96 16.26 -3.90 8.07
CA GLY A 96 17.50 -4.21 7.36
C GLY A 96 18.08 -5.56 7.73
N ARG A 97 18.12 -5.89 9.03
CA ARG A 97 18.57 -7.20 9.51
C ARG A 97 17.70 -8.34 8.99
N ARG A 98 16.37 -8.24 9.14
CA ARG A 98 15.45 -9.29 8.68
C ARG A 98 15.50 -9.47 7.17
N PHE A 99 15.68 -8.38 6.42
CA PHE A 99 15.83 -8.47 4.96
C PHE A 99 17.10 -9.22 4.57
N CYS A 100 18.22 -8.98 5.25
CA CYS A 100 19.45 -9.76 5.03
C CYS A 100 19.24 -11.25 5.32
N GLU A 101 18.61 -11.58 6.45
CA GLU A 101 18.28 -12.97 6.83
C GLU A 101 17.43 -13.67 5.75
N MET A 102 16.48 -12.96 5.14
CA MET A 102 15.65 -13.49 4.04
C MET A 102 16.47 -13.75 2.77
N LEU A 103 17.37 -12.84 2.40
CA LEU A 103 18.25 -13.02 1.24
C LEU A 103 19.18 -14.23 1.42
N GLU A 104 19.83 -14.33 2.57
CA GLU A 104 20.70 -15.46 2.88
C GLU A 104 19.94 -16.79 2.90
N ALA A 105 18.68 -16.79 3.36
CA ALA A 105 17.83 -17.99 3.32
C ALA A 105 17.46 -18.37 1.88
N ALA A 106 17.18 -17.39 1.02
CA ALA A 106 16.90 -17.62 -0.39
C ALA A 106 18.12 -18.15 -1.16
N GLU A 107 19.34 -17.69 -0.84
CA GLU A 107 20.57 -18.19 -1.44
C GLU A 107 20.89 -19.65 -1.07
N ARG A 108 20.35 -20.14 0.05
CA ARG A 108 20.55 -21.52 0.54
C ARG A 108 19.50 -22.52 0.04
N ALA A 109 18.43 -22.05 -0.62
CA ALA A 109 17.31 -22.85 -1.10
C ALA A 109 17.52 -23.32 -2.55
#